data_AF-A0A1I8AKZ8-F1
#
_entry.id   AF-A0A1I8AKZ8-F1
#
_cell.length_a   1.000
_cell.length_b   1.000
_cell.length_c   1.000
_cell.angle_alpha   90.00
_cell.angle_beta   90.00
_cell.angle_gamma   90.00
#
_symmetry.space_group_name_H-M   'P 1'
#
loop_
_entity.id
_entity.type
_entity.pdbx_description
1 polymer ?
#
loop_
_entity_poly.entity_id
_entity_poly.type
_entity_poly.pdbx_seq_one_letter_code
_entity_poly.pdbx_strand_id
1 'polypeptide(L)'
;MKLTKVDVPERVKNYSFTVKDGWLYYFSLHERTWDLRMYNLLTAEDKDFLKGVEGTPWWTLCVNGRIHVVFYHIGYYALELDSDADEPQGARIARTEALGW
;
A
#
# COMPACT_ATOMS: atom_id res chain seq x y z
N MET A 1 -1.06 13.88 19.45
CA MET A 1 -0.15 13.03 18.66
C MET A 1 0.92 13.93 18.05
N LYS A 2 2.22 13.62 18.21
CA LYS A 2 3.30 14.42 17.61
C LYS A 2 3.54 13.90 16.20
N LEU A 3 3.53 14.79 15.21
CA LEU A 3 3.90 14.43 13.84
C LEU A 3 5.42 14.20 13.81
N THR A 4 5.83 13.03 13.33
CA THR A 4 7.24 12.67 13.14
C THR A 4 7.51 12.57 11.65
N LYS A 5 8.58 13.23 11.20
CA LYS A 5 9.04 13.11 9.82
C LYS A 5 9.60 11.70 9.60
N VAL A 6 9.15 11.02 8.55
CA VAL A 6 9.70 9.75 8.10
C VAL A 6 10.59 10.03 6.90
N ASP A 7 11.84 9.58 6.94
CA ASP A 7 12.72 9.63 5.77
C ASP A 7 12.31 8.50 4.82
N VAL A 8 11.70 8.87 3.71
CA VAL A 8 11.23 7.96 2.67
C VAL A 8 12.15 8.04 1.44
N PRO A 9 12.46 6.90 0.80
CA PRO A 9 13.28 6.89 -0.42
C PRO A 9 12.67 7.77 -1.52
N GLU A 10 13.50 8.42 -2.33
CA GLU A 10 13.02 9.36 -3.36
C GLU A 10 12.05 8.73 -4.37
N ARG A 11 12.21 7.43 -4.65
CA ARG A 11 11.30 6.66 -5.51
C ARG A 11 9.86 6.54 -4.97
N VAL A 12 9.63 6.84 -3.69
CA VAL A 12 8.31 6.76 -3.04
C VAL A 12 7.52 8.07 -3.15
N LYS A 13 8.07 9.10 -3.82
CA LYS A 13 7.60 10.49 -3.70
C LYS A 13 6.20 10.84 -4.23
N ASN A 14 5.43 9.94 -4.85
CA ASN A 14 4.36 10.43 -5.75
C ASN A 14 2.89 10.10 -5.50
N TYR A 15 2.43 9.19 -4.63
CA TYR A 15 0.97 8.98 -4.53
C TYR A 15 0.43 8.62 -3.15
N SER A 16 0.91 7.53 -2.54
CA SER A 16 0.32 7.04 -1.30
C SER A 16 1.24 6.04 -0.62
N PHE A 17 1.37 6.12 0.71
CA PHE A 17 2.10 5.14 1.50
C PHE A 17 1.51 4.98 2.89
N THR A 18 1.81 3.86 3.53
CA THR A 18 1.61 3.67 4.97
C THR A 18 2.80 2.93 5.59
N VAL A 19 2.88 2.94 6.92
CA VAL A 19 3.92 2.22 7.66
C VAL A 19 3.25 1.21 8.58
N LYS A 20 3.75 -0.03 8.55
CA LYS A 20 3.32 -1.13 9.43
C LYS A 20 4.55 -1.97 9.79
N ASP A 21 4.78 -2.19 11.08
CA ASP A 21 5.84 -3.08 11.60
C ASP A 21 7.24 -2.81 11.04
N GLY A 22 7.61 -1.53 10.86
CA GLY A 22 8.92 -1.13 10.31
C GLY A 22 9.03 -1.21 8.77
N TRP A 23 7.95 -1.61 8.10
CA TRP A 23 7.86 -1.64 6.64
C TRP A 23 7.02 -0.48 6.13
N LEU A 24 7.54 0.19 5.11
CA LEU A 24 6.85 1.17 4.29
C LEU A 24 6.17 0.45 3.13
N TYR A 25 4.84 0.57 3.05
CA TYR A 25 4.04 0.05 1.96
C TYR A 25 3.71 1.19 1.02
N TYR A 26 4.06 1.07 -0.25
CA TYR A 26 3.91 2.13 -1.22
C TYR A 26 3.64 1.60 -2.61
N PHE A 27 2.99 2.42 -3.42
CA PHE A 27 2.71 2.09 -4.81
C PHE A 27 3.77 2.64 -5.76
N SER A 28 4.16 1.81 -6.72
CA SER A 28 5.03 2.16 -7.83
C SER A 28 4.30 1.92 -9.14
N LEU A 29 4.34 2.90 -10.04
CA LEU A 29 3.78 2.75 -11.38
C LEU A 29 4.78 1.99 -12.26
N HIS A 30 4.37 0.86 -12.83
CA HIS A 30 5.17 0.11 -13.79
C HIS A 30 4.36 -0.11 -15.07
N GLU A 31 4.87 0.42 -16.19
CA GLU A 31 4.29 0.38 -17.53
C GLU A 31 2.91 1.04 -17.65
N ARG A 32 1.88 0.53 -16.96
CA ARG A 32 0.52 1.10 -16.82
C ARG A 32 -0.24 0.62 -15.58
N THR A 33 0.32 -0.28 -14.78
CA THR A 33 -0.32 -0.83 -13.58
C THR A 33 0.43 -0.39 -12.34
N TRP A 34 -0.28 -0.40 -11.21
CA TRP A 34 0.32 -0.08 -9.93
C TRP A 34 0.74 -1.36 -9.22
N ASP A 35 2.00 -1.40 -8.81
CA ASP A 35 2.51 -2.46 -7.96
C ASP A 35 2.62 -1.93 -6.54
N LEU A 36 2.03 -2.64 -5.59
CA LEU A 36 2.27 -2.41 -4.17
C LEU A 36 3.58 -3.09 -3.80
N ARG A 37 4.48 -2.31 -3.22
CA ARG A 37 5.79 -2.74 -2.76
C ARG A 37 5.93 -2.51 -1.27
N MET A 38 6.83 -3.26 -0.66
CA MET A 38 7.20 -3.11 0.74
C MET A 38 8.70 -2.83 0.88
N TYR A 39 9.03 -1.79 1.63
CA TYR A 39 10.39 -1.34 1.89
C TYR A 39 10.68 -1.34 3.39
N ASN A 40 11.70 -2.08 3.81
CA ASN A 40 12.12 -2.13 5.19
C ASN A 40 12.89 -0.86 5.56
N LEU A 41 12.38 -0.09 6.51
CA LEU A 41 12.97 1.20 6.90
C LEU A 41 14.31 1.04 7.63
N LEU A 42 14.63 -0.14 8.16
CA LEU A 42 15.87 -0.41 8.89
C LEU A 42 16.96 -1.01 7.98
N THR A 43 16.58 -1.97 7.13
CA THR A 43 17.54 -2.75 6.32
C THR A 43 17.65 -2.27 4.88
N ALA A 44 16.80 -1.32 4.47
CA ALA A 44 16.65 -0.88 3.08
C ALA A 44 16.25 -1.99 2.08
N GLU A 45 15.80 -3.14 2.59
CA GLU A 45 15.26 -4.23 1.78
C GLU A 45 13.98 -3.78 1.05
N ASP A 46 13.83 -4.14 -0.23
CA ASP A 46 12.70 -3.78 -1.07
C ASP A 46 12.16 -5.02 -1.79
N LYS A 47 10.86 -5.27 -1.65
CA LYS A 47 10.20 -6.45 -2.20
C LYS A 47 8.86 -6.08 -2.84
N ASP A 48 8.49 -6.87 -3.84
CA ASP A 48 7.15 -6.85 -4.39
C ASP A 48 6.17 -7.44 -3.36
N PHE A 49 4.97 -6.85 -3.25
CA PHE A 49 3.91 -7.31 -2.35
C PHE A 49 2.66 -7.71 -3.13
N LEU A 50 2.17 -6.84 -4.02
CA LEU A 50 1.08 -7.12 -4.95
C LEU A 50 1.36 -6.45 -6.29
N LYS A 51 1.11 -7.16 -7.39
CA LYS A 51 1.36 -6.66 -8.75
C LYS A 51 0.06 -6.40 -9.50
N GLY A 52 0.11 -5.47 -10.46
CA GLY A 52 -0.95 -5.35 -11.45
C GLY A 52 -2.25 -4.74 -10.90
N VAL A 53 -2.18 -3.89 -9.89
CA VAL A 53 -3.36 -3.20 -9.35
C VAL A 53 -3.84 -2.17 -10.38
N GLU A 54 -5.08 -2.33 -10.82
CA GLU A 54 -5.75 -1.39 -11.71
C GLU A 54 -6.33 -0.19 -10.96
N GLY A 55 -6.33 0.98 -11.60
CA GLY A 55 -6.75 2.25 -10.99
C GLY A 55 -5.65 2.95 -10.19
N THR A 56 -5.84 4.23 -9.90
CA THR A 56 -4.84 5.08 -9.24
C THR A 56 -4.98 5.02 -7.72
N PRO A 57 -3.98 4.54 -6.98
CA PRO A 57 -4.01 4.52 -5.52
C PRO A 57 -3.94 5.95 -4.98
N TRP A 58 -4.92 6.35 -4.18
CA TRP A 58 -5.02 7.67 -3.56
C TRP A 58 -4.63 7.63 -2.09
N TRP A 59 -5.18 6.69 -1.32
CA TRP A 59 -4.90 6.58 0.11
C TRP A 59 -4.47 5.17 0.47
N THR A 60 -3.47 5.08 1.34
CA THR A 60 -2.96 3.83 1.90
C THR A 60 -2.92 4.03 3.40
N LEU A 61 -3.68 3.22 4.12
CA LEU A 61 -3.94 3.40 5.54
C LEU A 61 -3.63 2.09 6.26
N CYS A 62 -3.07 2.17 7.46
CA CYS A 62 -2.94 1.04 8.36
C CYS A 62 -3.94 1.22 9.50
N VAL A 63 -4.97 0.39 9.55
CA VAL A 63 -6.05 0.46 10.55
C VAL A 63 -6.14 -0.89 11.23
N ASN A 64 -6.03 -0.93 12.56
CA ASN A 64 -6.07 -2.16 13.35
C ASN A 64 -5.09 -3.25 12.85
N GLY A 65 -3.90 -2.84 12.39
CA GLY A 65 -2.89 -3.76 11.87
C GLY A 65 -3.20 -4.32 10.46
N ARG A 66 -4.22 -3.81 9.77
CA ARG A 66 -4.55 -4.17 8.39
C ARG A 66 -4.29 -3.01 7.45
N ILE A 67 -3.86 -3.31 6.23
CA ILE A 67 -3.59 -2.29 5.22
C ILE A 67 -4.83 -2.14 4.37
N HIS A 68 -5.29 -0.90 4.26
CA HIS A 68 -6.39 -0.50 3.41
C HIS A 68 -5.89 0.43 2.32
N VAL A 69 -6.31 0.19 1.08
CA VAL A 69 -5.97 1.02 -0.07
C VAL A 69 -7.24 1.56 -0.68
N VAL A 70 -7.32 2.87 -0.88
CA VAL A 70 -8.36 3.49 -1.69
C VAL A 70 -7.78 3.81 -3.05
N PHE A 71 -8.39 3.26 -4.10
CA PHE A 71 -7.99 3.50 -5.48
C PHE A 71 -9.16 4.09 -6.29
N TYR A 72 -8.81 4.92 -7.27
CA TYR A 72 -9.73 5.50 -8.22
C TYR A 72 -9.60 4.82 -9.58
N HIS A 73 -10.70 4.27 -10.09
CA HIS A 73 -10.77 3.78 -11.47
C HIS A 73 -11.95 4.41 -12.21
N ILE A 74 -13.13 3.80 -12.14
CA ILE A 74 -14.42 4.38 -12.60
C ILE A 74 -15.23 4.98 -11.44
N GLY A 75 -14.66 4.90 -10.23
CA GLY A 75 -15.21 5.27 -8.94
C GLY A 75 -14.13 5.01 -7.88
N TYR A 76 -14.39 5.37 -6.62
CA TYR A 76 -13.51 5.00 -5.52
C TYR A 76 -13.82 3.59 -5.04
N TYR A 77 -12.78 2.83 -4.82
CA TYR A 77 -12.86 1.49 -4.26
C TYR A 77 -11.92 1.38 -3.08
N ALA A 78 -12.39 0.77 -2.00
CA ALA A 78 -11.56 0.39 -0.86
C ALA A 78 -11.17 -1.08 -0.98
N LEU A 79 -9.87 -1.34 -0.93
CA LEU A 79 -9.24 -2.64 -0.85
C LEU A 79 -8.81 -2.88 0.60
N GLU A 80 -9.18 -4.00 1.19
CA GLU A 80 -8.51 -4.52 2.39
C GLU A 80 -7.50 -5.59 1.98
N LEU A 81 -6.27 -5.47 2.48
CA LEU A 81 -5.21 -6.44 2.26
C LEU A 81 -5.08 -7.30 3.51
N ASP A 82 -5.28 -8.60 3.34
CA ASP A 82 -5.03 -9.59 4.39
C ASP A 82 -3.57 -10.00 4.31
N SER A 83 -2.76 -9.64 5.29
CA SER A 83 -1.39 -10.14 5.43
C SER A 83 -1.40 -11.19 6.54
N ASP A 84 -1.29 -12.46 6.20
CA ASP A 84 -1.06 -13.50 7.21
C ASP A 84 0.27 -13.21 7.92
N ALA A 85 0.26 -13.23 9.25
CA ALA A 85 1.43 -12.90 10.07
C ALA A 85 2.63 -13.83 9.80
N ASP A 86 2.34 -15.04 9.32
CA ASP A 86 3.33 -16.07 9.01
C ASP A 86 3.80 -16.05 7.54
N GLU A 87 3.06 -15.37 6.66
CA GLU A 87 3.39 -15.23 5.23
C GLU A 87 3.14 -13.79 4.74
N PRO A 88 4.05 -12.85 5.03
CA PRO A 88 3.94 -11.47 4.55
C PRO A 88 3.97 -11.33 3.02
N GLN A 89 4.16 -12.42 2.26
CA GLN A 89 4.16 -12.46 0.80
C GLN A 89 2.81 -12.91 0.20
N GLY A 90 1.85 -13.32 1.04
CA GLY A 90 0.56 -13.89 0.62
C GLY A 90 -0.60 -12.91 0.59
N ALA A 91 -0.33 -11.61 0.38
CA ALA A 91 -1.38 -10.62 0.50
C ALA A 91 -2.45 -10.77 -0.57
N ARG A 92 -3.65 -11.09 -0.12
CA ARG A 92 -4.84 -11.22 -0.97
C ARG A 92 -5.79 -10.05 -0.71
N ILE A 93 -6.59 -9.77 -1.72
CA ILE A 93 -7.72 -8.86 -1.60
C ILE A 93 -8.74 -9.54 -0.70
N ALA A 94 -8.87 -9.07 0.54
CA ALA A 94 -9.83 -9.59 1.50
C ALA A 94 -11.24 -9.09 1.16
N ARG A 95 -11.33 -7.83 0.73
CA ARG A 95 -12.59 -7.16 0.40
C ARG A 95 -12.35 -6.02 -0.59
N THR A 96 -13.30 -5.85 -1.50
CA THR A 96 -13.44 -4.67 -2.36
C THR A 96 -14.81 -4.05 -2.13
N GLU A 97 -14.85 -2.75 -1.89
CA GLU A 97 -16.10 -2.01 -1.71
C GLU A 97 -16.09 -0.73 -2.55
N ALA A 98 -17.13 -0.52 -3.35
CA ALA A 98 -17.35 0.74 -4.05
C ALA A 98 -17.82 1.78 -3.03
N LEU A 99 -17.09 2.89 -2.95
CA LEU A 99 -17.51 4.03 -2.15
C LEU A 99 -18.45 4.87 -3.03
N GLY A 100 -19.71 4.97 -2.63
CA GLY A 100 -20.71 5.80 -3.33
C GLY A 100 -20.29 7.26 -3.45
N TRP A 101 -20.83 7.95 -4.46
CA TRP A 101 -20.55 9.36 -4.77
C TRP A 101 -21.81 10.20 -4.54
#